data_AF-A0A2V1C4J7-F1
#
_entry.id   AF-A0A2V1C4J7-F1
#
_cell.length_a   1.000
_cell.length_b   1.000
_cell.length_c   1.000
_cell.angle_alpha   90.00
_cell.angle_beta   90.00
_cell.angle_gamma   90.00
#
_symmetry.space_group_name_H-M   'P 1'
#
loop_
_entity.id
_entity.type
_entity.pdbx_description
1 polymer ?
#
loop_
_entity_poly.entity_id
_entity_poly.type
_entity_poly.pdbx_seq_one_letter_code
_entity_poly.pdbx_strand_id
1 'polypeptide(L)'
;MVRVRGNGEVATVEKRAPKAHTMSVNSSMYFLDDIPLYQEEKPYRLKFQPSSDIPATNIQVKKHEVNFTDTRSRVKDYSLKKNGFQLIPMESTMLGSDFEDDAKIKKVYLTEVGNSLKKLTSASRVQIFEHLVRKSYVNFPHGAGEDLPYKQSTTVAHIDLTGEWGSIIARRLNHKIGLGNVPYSNYQYINVWKPLRGPVRDWPLALCDPKTVTPTLLQDGDVMFDDFAIENRLLQYGPK
;
A
#
# COMPACT_ATOMS: atom_id res chain seq x y z
N MET A 1 11.50 -38.28 -12.69
CA MET A 1 11.95 -39.63 -13.07
C MET A 1 11.47 -39.89 -14.49
N VAL A 2 12.39 -39.90 -15.46
CA VAL A 2 12.07 -40.00 -16.90
C VAL A 2 12.21 -41.47 -17.31
N ARG A 3 11.19 -42.00 -17.98
CA ARG A 3 11.25 -43.27 -18.72
C ARG A 3 10.67 -43.02 -20.10
N VAL A 4 11.46 -43.27 -21.14
CA VAL A 4 11.05 -43.18 -22.55
C VAL A 4 10.92 -44.60 -23.11
N ARG A 5 9.82 -44.87 -23.81
CA ARG A 5 9.72 -45.87 -24.88
C ARG A 5 8.91 -45.24 -26.02
N GLY A 6 9.43 -45.36 -27.24
CA GLY A 6 8.82 -44.81 -28.44
C GLY A 6 7.83 -45.78 -29.10
N ASN A 7 6.86 -45.20 -29.81
CA ASN A 7 6.54 -45.51 -31.21
C ASN A 7 5.69 -44.37 -31.75
N GLY A 8 5.94 -44.01 -33.01
CA GLY A 8 5.59 -42.72 -33.59
C GLY A 8 4.09 -42.48 -33.80
N GLU A 9 3.67 -41.30 -33.40
CA GLU A 9 2.64 -40.47 -34.02
C GLU A 9 3.09 -39.02 -33.76
N VAL A 10 3.22 -38.20 -34.80
CA VAL A 10 3.48 -36.76 -34.64
C VAL A 10 2.18 -36.12 -34.19
N ALA A 11 1.89 -36.22 -32.90
CA ALA A 11 0.90 -35.38 -32.26
C ALA A 11 1.50 -33.98 -32.15
N THR A 12 1.00 -33.03 -32.92
CA THR A 12 1.16 -31.60 -32.65
C THR A 12 0.53 -31.33 -31.29
N VAL A 13 1.36 -31.42 -30.24
CA VAL A 13 0.99 -30.92 -28.92
C VAL A 13 0.94 -29.41 -29.03
N GLU A 14 -0.24 -28.87 -29.33
CA GLU A 14 -0.54 -27.49 -28.97
C GLU A 14 -0.22 -27.36 -27.49
N LYS A 15 0.88 -26.66 -27.16
CA LYS A 15 1.10 -26.15 -25.82
C LYS A 15 -0.02 -25.15 -25.53
N ARG A 16 -1.17 -25.65 -25.07
CA ARG A 16 -2.12 -24.82 -24.35
C ARG A 16 -1.33 -24.20 -23.21
N ALA A 17 -1.16 -22.88 -23.29
CA ALA A 17 -0.68 -22.10 -22.16
C ALA A 17 -1.47 -22.55 -20.92
N PRO A 18 -0.82 -22.81 -19.77
CA PRO A 18 -1.53 -23.20 -18.58
C PRO A 18 -2.64 -22.18 -18.33
N LYS A 19 -3.90 -22.62 -18.29
CA LYS A 19 -5.00 -21.79 -17.83
C LYS A 19 -4.58 -21.28 -16.45
N ALA A 20 -4.33 -19.97 -16.35
CA ALA A 20 -4.00 -19.33 -15.09
C ALA A 20 -5.10 -19.69 -14.10
N HIS A 21 -4.81 -20.59 -13.16
CA HIS A 21 -5.70 -20.83 -12.05
C HIS A 21 -5.67 -19.54 -11.23
N THR A 22 -6.77 -18.80 -11.26
CA THR A 22 -6.98 -17.68 -10.37
C THR A 22 -7.04 -18.25 -8.95
N MET A 23 -5.91 -18.20 -8.24
CA MET A 23 -5.87 -18.55 -6.83
C MET A 23 -6.57 -17.44 -6.07
N SER A 24 -7.82 -17.68 -5.68
CA SER A 24 -8.49 -16.87 -4.68
C SER A 24 -8.36 -17.53 -3.31
N VAL A 25 -8.23 -16.72 -2.27
CA VAL A 25 -8.13 -17.15 -0.88
C VAL A 25 -9.20 -16.40 -0.09
N ASN A 26 -10.03 -17.13 0.65
CA ASN A 26 -10.88 -16.52 1.66
C ASN A 26 -10.04 -16.28 2.92
N SER A 27 -10.07 -15.05 3.43
CA SER A 27 -9.39 -14.64 4.64
C SER A 27 -10.15 -13.43 5.20
N SER A 28 -9.56 -12.71 6.14
CA SER A 28 -10.22 -11.58 6.79
C SER A 28 -9.35 -10.34 6.87
N MET A 29 -10.01 -9.19 6.95
CA MET A 29 -9.38 -7.88 7.12
C MET A 29 -10.19 -7.03 8.11
N TYR A 30 -9.53 -6.09 8.77
CA TYR A 30 -10.22 -5.12 9.62
C TYR A 30 -10.68 -3.92 8.79
N PHE A 31 -11.90 -3.48 9.06
CA PHE A 31 -12.53 -2.29 8.49
C PHE A 31 -12.92 -1.36 9.64
N LEU A 32 -13.15 -0.08 9.36
CA LEU A 32 -13.78 0.81 10.33
C LEU A 32 -15.15 0.25 10.70
N ASP A 33 -15.47 0.22 12.00
CA ASP A 33 -16.80 -0.18 12.43
C ASP A 33 -17.84 0.89 12.01
N ASP A 34 -19.09 0.48 11.84
CA ASP A 34 -20.18 1.40 11.52
C ASP A 34 -20.98 1.69 12.79
N ILE A 35 -20.56 2.73 13.51
CA ILE A 35 -21.10 3.11 14.81
C ILE A 35 -21.55 4.58 14.81
N PRO A 36 -22.59 4.95 15.58
CA PRO A 36 -23.12 6.32 15.61
C PRO A 36 -22.10 7.40 16.00
N LEU A 37 -21.04 7.04 16.72
CA LEU A 37 -19.97 7.96 17.13
C LEU A 37 -19.43 8.79 15.95
N TYR A 38 -19.25 8.17 14.78
CA TYR A 38 -18.62 8.83 13.64
C TYR A 38 -19.51 9.85 12.92
N GLN A 39 -20.76 10.00 13.34
CA GLN A 39 -21.63 11.10 12.90
C GLN A 39 -21.35 12.39 13.67
N GLU A 40 -20.84 12.27 14.90
CA GLU A 40 -20.58 13.40 15.80
C GLU A 40 -19.07 13.68 15.95
N GLU A 41 -18.24 12.65 15.85
CA GLU A 41 -16.81 12.72 16.11
C GLU A 41 -16.00 12.02 15.02
N LYS A 42 -15.08 12.76 14.39
CA LYS A 42 -14.23 12.20 13.35
C LYS A 42 -13.30 11.11 13.94
N PRO A 43 -13.12 9.95 13.27
CA PRO A 43 -12.12 8.98 13.68
C PRO A 43 -10.72 9.60 13.76
N TYR A 44 -9.94 9.28 14.79
CA TYR A 44 -8.58 9.76 14.94
C TYR A 44 -7.64 8.76 15.58
N ARG A 45 -6.34 8.94 15.34
CA ARG A 45 -5.24 8.25 16.02
C ARG A 45 -4.09 9.21 16.31
N LEU A 46 -3.68 9.23 17.57
CA LEU A 46 -2.48 9.91 18.05
C LEU A 46 -1.26 9.00 17.83
N LYS A 47 -0.18 9.58 17.31
CA LYS A 47 1.14 8.96 17.15
C LYS A 47 2.13 9.42 18.22
N PHE A 48 1.60 9.98 19.30
CA PHE A 48 2.30 10.47 20.46
C PHE A 48 1.49 10.12 21.73
N GLN A 49 2.14 10.19 22.89
CA GLN A 49 1.48 9.98 24.16
C GLN A 49 0.70 11.25 24.55
N PRO A 50 -0.63 11.21 24.67
CA PRO A 50 -1.41 12.38 25.08
C PRO A 50 -1.08 12.77 26.53
N SER A 51 -1.02 14.07 26.81
CA SER A 51 -0.82 14.63 28.16
C SER A 51 -2.11 14.66 29.01
N SER A 52 -3.24 14.33 28.39
CA SER A 52 -4.59 14.33 28.95
C SER A 52 -5.20 12.93 28.95
N ASP A 53 -6.34 12.74 29.63
CA ASP A 53 -7.13 11.50 29.62
C ASP A 53 -7.80 11.16 28.26
N ILE A 54 -7.35 11.80 27.18
CA ILE A 54 -7.83 11.54 25.82
C ILE A 54 -7.24 10.20 25.37
N PRO A 55 -8.07 9.24 24.90
CA PRO A 55 -7.55 7.98 24.40
C PRO A 55 -6.67 8.21 23.17
N ALA A 56 -5.66 7.36 22.98
CA ALA A 56 -4.76 7.47 21.82
C ALA A 56 -5.48 7.29 20.47
N THR A 57 -6.70 6.76 20.46
CA THR A 57 -7.54 6.65 19.26
C THR A 57 -9.00 6.41 19.68
N ASN A 58 -9.94 6.95 18.90
CA ASN A 58 -11.36 6.55 18.98
C ASN A 58 -11.76 5.54 17.87
N ILE A 59 -10.78 5.09 17.06
CA ILE A 59 -11.02 4.18 15.92
C ILE A 59 -11.33 2.78 16.45
N GLN A 60 -12.59 2.39 16.31
CA GLN A 60 -13.07 1.03 16.48
C GLN A 60 -13.08 0.32 15.13
N VAL A 61 -12.58 -0.92 15.12
CA VAL A 61 -12.47 -1.73 13.91
C VAL A 61 -13.19 -3.05 14.07
N LYS A 62 -13.78 -3.51 12.97
CA LYS A 62 -14.48 -4.78 12.88
C LYS A 62 -13.84 -5.67 11.82
N LYS A 63 -13.71 -6.95 12.15
CA LYS A 63 -13.12 -7.95 11.27
C LYS A 63 -14.20 -8.53 10.36
N HIS A 64 -13.91 -8.58 9.06
CA HIS A 64 -14.81 -9.15 8.05
C HIS A 64 -14.07 -10.16 7.18
N GLU A 65 -14.78 -11.21 6.75
CA GLU A 65 -14.30 -12.15 5.74
C GLU A 65 -14.33 -11.49 4.35
N VAL A 66 -13.27 -11.71 3.59
CA VAL A 66 -13.00 -11.08 2.30
C VAL A 66 -12.34 -12.10 1.37
N ASN A 67 -12.77 -12.13 0.12
CA ASN A 67 -12.11 -12.90 -0.92
C ASN A 67 -10.94 -12.10 -1.51
N PHE A 68 -9.73 -12.64 -1.39
CA PHE A 68 -8.52 -12.09 -1.99
C PHE A 68 -8.18 -12.84 -3.27
N THR A 69 -7.86 -12.11 -4.34
CA THR A 69 -7.40 -12.69 -5.61
C THR A 69 -5.90 -12.47 -5.76
N ASP A 70 -5.13 -13.54 -6.01
CA ASP A 70 -3.71 -13.40 -6.34
C ASP A 70 -3.52 -12.70 -7.69
N THR A 71 -2.84 -11.55 -7.66
CA THR A 71 -2.61 -10.69 -8.83
C THR A 71 -1.31 -11.02 -9.57
N ARG A 72 -0.44 -11.90 -9.03
CA ARG A 72 0.90 -12.19 -9.60
C ARG A 72 0.85 -12.76 -11.02
N SER A 73 -0.18 -13.53 -11.35
CA SER A 73 -0.39 -14.08 -12.69
C SER A 73 -1.17 -13.12 -13.62
N ARG A 74 -1.64 -11.99 -13.09
CA ARG A 74 -2.57 -11.05 -13.73
C ARG A 74 -2.02 -9.63 -13.82
N VAL A 75 -0.70 -9.49 -13.86
CA VAL A 75 0.02 -8.19 -13.86
C VAL A 75 -0.51 -7.22 -14.92
N LYS A 76 -0.91 -7.72 -16.09
CA LYS A 76 -1.40 -6.90 -17.23
C LYS A 76 -2.84 -6.41 -17.07
N ASP A 77 -3.59 -6.97 -16.11
CA ASP A 77 -5.01 -6.66 -15.93
C ASP A 77 -5.22 -5.33 -15.18
N TYR A 78 -4.19 -4.85 -14.47
CA TYR A 78 -4.27 -3.71 -13.57
C TYR A 78 -3.46 -2.52 -14.10
N SER A 79 -4.03 -1.32 -14.00
CA SER A 79 -3.31 -0.07 -14.31
C SER A 79 -3.68 1.05 -13.36
N LEU A 80 -2.76 2.01 -13.15
CA LEU A 80 -2.98 3.13 -12.24
C LEU A 80 -4.28 3.87 -12.57
N LYS A 81 -4.50 4.17 -13.85
CA LYS A 81 -5.70 4.87 -14.32
C LYS A 81 -7.01 4.10 -14.06
N LYS A 82 -6.99 2.77 -14.18
CA LYS A 82 -8.20 1.96 -14.10
C LYS A 82 -8.51 1.48 -12.68
N ASN A 83 -7.49 1.18 -11.90
CA ASN A 83 -7.62 0.47 -10.62
C ASN A 83 -7.02 1.25 -9.45
N GLY A 84 -6.40 2.42 -9.68
CA GLY A 84 -5.64 3.12 -8.63
C GLY A 84 -4.33 2.46 -8.24
N PHE A 85 -4.00 1.29 -8.80
CA PHE A 85 -2.75 0.57 -8.60
C PHE A 85 -2.29 -0.13 -9.88
N GLN A 86 -1.00 -0.43 -9.96
CA GLN A 86 -0.41 -1.15 -11.08
C GLN A 86 0.78 -1.99 -10.62
N LEU A 87 0.86 -3.21 -11.10
CA LEU A 87 2.05 -4.05 -10.93
C LEU A 87 2.99 -3.75 -12.10
N ILE A 88 4.21 -3.32 -11.79
CA ILE A 88 5.24 -3.04 -12.80
C ILE A 88 6.46 -3.93 -12.55
N PRO A 89 7.11 -4.44 -13.62
CA PRO A 89 8.47 -4.94 -13.47
C PRO A 89 9.40 -3.76 -13.15
N MET A 90 10.19 -3.90 -12.10
CA MET A 90 11.20 -2.92 -11.72
C MET A 90 12.46 -3.65 -11.27
N GLU A 91 13.42 -3.69 -12.18
CA GLU A 91 14.78 -4.14 -11.88
C GLU A 91 15.45 -3.13 -10.96
N SER A 92 16.27 -3.64 -10.05
CA SER A 92 17.08 -2.83 -9.14
C SER A 92 18.46 -3.45 -9.07
N THR A 93 19.47 -2.60 -9.02
CA THR A 93 20.86 -3.04 -8.79
C THR A 93 21.12 -3.47 -7.33
N MET A 94 20.17 -3.18 -6.42
CA MET A 94 20.29 -3.54 -5.00
C MET A 94 19.90 -5.00 -4.74
N LEU A 95 20.72 -5.66 -3.92
CA LEU A 95 20.47 -6.99 -3.38
C LEU A 95 19.67 -6.92 -2.08
N GLY A 96 19.12 -8.06 -1.62
CA GLY A 96 18.27 -8.11 -0.43
C GLY A 96 18.92 -7.60 0.87
N SER A 97 20.24 -7.77 1.04
CA SER A 97 21.00 -7.23 2.18
C SER A 97 21.21 -5.71 2.12
N ASP A 98 21.16 -5.12 0.92
CA ASP A 98 21.41 -3.69 0.73
C ASP A 98 20.29 -2.83 1.33
N PHE A 99 19.10 -3.40 1.55
CA PHE A 99 17.98 -2.75 2.20
C PHE A 99 18.12 -2.62 3.72
N GLU A 100 19.27 -3.00 4.28
CA GLU A 100 19.67 -2.68 5.66
C GLU A 100 20.51 -1.40 5.74
N ASP A 101 20.98 -0.88 4.61
CA ASP A 101 21.74 0.37 4.49
C ASP A 101 20.84 1.51 3.97
N ASP A 102 20.43 2.38 4.87
CA ASP A 102 19.58 3.54 4.56
C ASP A 102 20.22 4.51 3.54
N ALA A 103 21.54 4.70 3.61
CA ALA A 103 22.25 5.57 2.67
C ALA A 103 22.23 4.97 1.25
N LYS A 104 22.39 3.64 1.15
CA LYS A 104 22.29 2.93 -0.12
C LYS A 104 20.88 2.95 -0.68
N ILE A 105 19.84 2.77 0.15
CA ILE A 105 18.44 2.93 -0.26
C ILE A 105 18.22 4.32 -0.87
N LYS A 106 18.61 5.37 -0.15
CA LYS A 106 18.40 6.76 -0.60
C LYS A 106 19.14 7.08 -1.90
N LYS A 107 20.40 6.64 -2.01
CA LYS A 107 21.25 6.97 -3.15
C LYS A 107 20.90 6.17 -4.41
N VAL A 108 20.59 4.88 -4.25
CA VAL A 108 20.42 3.95 -5.37
C VAL A 108 18.95 3.64 -5.60
N TYR A 109 18.28 2.98 -4.66
CA TYR A 109 16.92 2.48 -4.87
C TYR A 109 15.88 3.59 -5.07
N LEU A 110 15.91 4.64 -4.26
CA LEU A 110 14.96 5.75 -4.43
C LEU A 110 15.17 6.49 -5.77
N THR A 111 16.40 6.54 -6.26
CA THR A 111 16.71 7.06 -7.61
C THR A 111 16.09 6.17 -8.70
N GLU A 112 16.25 4.85 -8.59
CA GLU A 112 15.64 3.86 -9.51
C GLU A 112 14.11 3.93 -9.49
N VAL A 113 13.49 4.04 -8.31
CA VAL A 113 12.04 4.24 -8.12
C VAL A 113 11.59 5.54 -8.76
N GLY A 114 12.28 6.65 -8.50
CA GLY A 114 11.96 7.96 -9.07
C GLY A 114 11.97 7.94 -10.60
N ASN A 115 13.00 7.33 -11.20
CA ASN A 115 13.10 7.18 -12.65
C ASN A 115 11.99 6.29 -13.22
N SER A 116 11.67 5.18 -12.53
CA SER A 116 10.59 4.26 -12.92
C SER A 116 9.23 4.96 -12.90
N LEU A 117 8.93 5.70 -11.83
CA LEU A 117 7.69 6.47 -11.71
C LEU A 117 7.60 7.58 -12.74
N LYS A 118 8.71 8.31 -13.00
CA LYS A 118 8.76 9.36 -14.01
C LYS A 118 8.42 8.80 -15.40
N LYS A 119 9.00 7.65 -15.75
CA LYS A 119 8.71 6.95 -17.01
C LYS A 119 7.27 6.46 -17.08
N LEU A 120 6.75 5.86 -16.00
CA LEU A 120 5.40 5.31 -15.94
C LEU A 120 4.31 6.38 -16.05
N THR A 121 4.51 7.51 -15.38
CA THR A 121 3.48 8.56 -15.22
C THR A 121 3.67 9.75 -16.16
N SER A 122 4.82 9.82 -16.85
CA SER A 122 5.26 11.01 -17.60
C SER A 122 5.36 12.27 -16.74
N ALA A 123 5.52 12.13 -15.43
CA ALA A 123 5.64 13.27 -14.52
C ALA A 123 6.87 14.13 -14.88
N SER A 124 6.73 15.45 -14.80
CA SER A 124 7.86 16.37 -14.98
C SER A 124 8.87 16.25 -13.81
N ARG A 125 8.36 15.96 -12.60
CA ARG A 125 9.14 15.74 -11.38
C ARG A 125 8.54 14.61 -10.55
N VAL A 126 9.41 13.86 -9.88
CA VAL A 126 9.05 12.93 -8.79
C VAL A 126 9.80 13.38 -7.54
N GLN A 127 9.09 13.51 -6.42
CA GLN A 127 9.69 13.81 -5.11
C GLN A 127 9.36 12.66 -4.16
N ILE A 128 10.39 12.02 -3.63
CA ILE A 128 10.25 10.99 -2.61
C ILE A 128 10.45 11.67 -1.26
N PHE A 129 9.44 11.61 -0.41
CA PHE A 129 9.43 12.31 0.88
C PHE A 129 9.48 11.37 2.09
N GLU A 130 9.17 10.08 1.89
CA GLU A 130 9.28 9.05 2.91
C GLU A 130 9.64 7.71 2.25
N HIS A 131 10.41 6.90 2.95
CA HIS A 131 10.59 5.48 2.66
C HIS A 131 10.66 4.71 3.98
N LEU A 132 10.13 3.49 3.99
CA LEU A 132 10.14 2.60 5.15
C LEU A 132 10.55 1.19 4.72
N VAL A 133 11.41 0.55 5.51
CA VAL A 133 11.72 -0.88 5.40
C VAL A 133 10.97 -1.61 6.50
N ARG A 134 10.14 -2.59 6.11
CA ARG A 134 9.32 -3.39 7.02
C ARG A 134 9.95 -4.77 7.20
N LYS A 135 9.98 -5.25 8.44
CA LYS A 135 10.38 -6.61 8.81
C LYS A 135 9.30 -7.20 9.70
N SER A 136 8.95 -8.46 9.49
CA SER A 136 7.97 -9.13 10.32
C SER A 136 8.48 -9.25 11.77
N TYR A 137 7.54 -9.24 12.71
CA TYR A 137 7.81 -9.42 14.12
C TYR A 137 6.86 -10.48 14.68
N VAL A 138 7.41 -11.42 15.45
CA VAL A 138 6.70 -12.66 15.87
C VAL A 138 5.38 -12.39 16.58
N ASN A 139 5.29 -11.31 17.36
CA ASN A 139 4.09 -11.02 18.13
C ASN A 139 3.09 -10.11 17.40
N PHE A 140 3.42 -9.52 16.24
CA PHE A 140 2.51 -8.64 15.52
C PHE A 140 1.25 -9.40 15.03
N PRO A 141 0.02 -8.88 15.24
CA PRO A 141 -0.31 -7.50 15.61
C PRO A 141 -0.44 -7.25 17.12
N HIS A 142 -0.25 -8.26 17.97
CA HIS A 142 -0.27 -8.12 19.42
C HIS A 142 1.01 -7.41 19.90
N GLY A 143 0.87 -6.41 20.77
CA GLY A 143 1.99 -5.54 21.19
C GLY A 143 2.26 -4.32 20.28
N ALA A 144 1.36 -4.01 19.33
CA ALA A 144 1.39 -2.78 18.53
C ALA A 144 1.10 -1.54 19.41
N GLY A 145 2.12 -1.09 20.12
CA GLY A 145 2.08 -0.02 21.11
C GLY A 145 3.40 0.08 21.90
N GLU A 146 4.19 -1.01 21.89
CA GLU A 146 5.59 -0.99 22.31
C GLU A 146 6.48 -0.44 21.18
N ASP A 147 7.66 0.09 21.53
CA ASP A 147 8.71 0.47 20.58
C ASP A 147 9.21 -0.77 19.82
N LEU A 148 8.44 -1.19 18.83
CA LEU A 148 8.78 -2.34 18.01
C LEU A 148 10.07 -2.02 17.25
N PRO A 149 11.03 -2.96 17.17
CA PRO A 149 12.32 -2.72 16.54
C PRO A 149 12.20 -2.40 15.04
N TYR A 150 11.06 -2.71 14.43
CA TYR A 150 10.79 -2.50 13.02
C TYR A 150 9.36 -1.98 12.79
N LYS A 151 9.19 -1.12 11.78
CA LYS A 151 7.87 -0.65 11.35
C LYS A 151 7.03 -1.82 10.82
N GLN A 152 5.86 -2.03 11.40
CA GLN A 152 4.96 -3.15 11.08
C GLN A 152 3.84 -2.76 10.12
N SER A 153 3.25 -3.76 9.48
CA SER A 153 2.12 -3.61 8.54
C SER A 153 0.94 -2.87 9.16
N THR A 154 0.10 -2.27 8.31
CA THR A 154 -1.22 -1.79 8.73
C THR A 154 -2.21 -2.94 8.67
N THR A 155 -3.19 -2.97 9.58
CA THR A 155 -4.17 -4.05 9.67
C THR A 155 -5.57 -3.64 9.20
N VAL A 156 -5.78 -2.35 8.96
CA VAL A 156 -7.09 -1.75 8.67
C VAL A 156 -7.13 -1.24 7.24
N ALA A 157 -8.24 -1.49 6.53
CA ALA A 157 -8.46 -0.95 5.20
C ALA A 157 -8.59 0.58 5.24
N HIS A 158 -7.73 1.28 4.48
CA HIS A 158 -7.68 2.73 4.47
C HIS A 158 -7.07 3.29 3.17
N ILE A 159 -7.20 4.59 2.98
CA ILE A 159 -6.51 5.42 1.99
C ILE A 159 -5.66 6.41 2.78
N ASP A 160 -4.36 6.50 2.50
CA ASP A 160 -3.42 7.27 3.32
C ASP A 160 -3.72 8.77 3.41
N LEU A 161 -4.34 9.35 2.37
CA LEU A 161 -4.56 10.79 2.25
C LEU A 161 -5.91 11.10 1.60
N THR A 162 -6.63 12.08 2.14
CA THR A 162 -7.70 12.75 1.41
C THR A 162 -7.12 13.59 0.25
N GLY A 163 -7.94 13.88 -0.76
CA GLY A 163 -7.49 14.68 -1.91
C GLY A 163 -7.04 16.09 -1.52
N GLU A 164 -7.74 16.71 -0.58
CA GLU A 164 -7.38 18.03 -0.04
C GLU A 164 -6.05 17.98 0.71
N TRP A 165 -5.87 17.02 1.60
CA TRP A 165 -4.60 16.86 2.33
C TRP A 165 -3.43 16.50 1.43
N GLY A 166 -3.66 15.74 0.36
CA GLY A 166 -2.67 15.57 -0.70
C GLY A 166 -2.16 16.92 -1.21
N SER A 167 -3.05 17.86 -1.52
CA SER A 167 -2.65 19.21 -1.96
C SER A 167 -1.82 19.95 -0.92
N ILE A 168 -2.22 19.88 0.35
CA ILE A 168 -1.55 20.55 1.47
C ILE A 168 -0.13 20.02 1.65
N ILE A 169 0.03 18.69 1.67
CA ILE A 169 1.34 18.06 1.79
C ILE A 169 2.21 18.41 0.58
N ALA A 170 1.66 18.46 -0.63
CA ALA A 170 2.42 18.76 -1.84
C ALA A 170 3.00 20.18 -1.77
N ARG A 171 2.17 21.15 -1.33
CA ARG A 171 2.62 22.52 -1.07
C ARG A 171 3.71 22.58 0.00
N ARG A 172 3.52 21.89 1.14
CA ARG A 172 4.51 21.87 2.23
C ARG A 172 5.85 21.29 1.78
N LEU A 173 5.84 20.17 1.08
CA LEU A 173 7.05 19.51 0.57
C LEU A 173 7.77 20.35 -0.49
N ASN A 174 7.03 21.02 -1.37
CA ASN A 174 7.61 21.91 -2.38
C ASN A 174 8.20 23.17 -1.75
N HIS A 175 7.54 23.75 -0.75
CA HIS A 175 8.07 24.91 -0.03
C HIS A 175 9.43 24.60 0.62
N LYS A 176 9.59 23.41 1.23
CA LYS A 176 10.86 22.96 1.82
C LYS A 176 12.02 22.89 0.82
N ILE A 177 11.76 22.79 -0.48
CA ILE A 177 12.78 22.73 -1.54
C ILE A 177 12.80 24.00 -2.41
N GLY A 178 12.19 25.10 -1.95
CA GLY A 178 12.20 26.39 -2.65
C GLY A 178 11.24 26.48 -3.85
N LEU A 179 10.29 25.55 -3.99
CA LEU A 179 9.35 25.47 -5.11
C LEU A 179 7.90 25.86 -4.71
N GLY A 180 7.73 26.57 -3.59
CA GLY A 180 6.42 26.95 -3.06
C GLY A 180 5.59 27.84 -4.00
N ASN A 181 6.23 28.61 -4.88
CA ASN A 181 5.58 29.55 -5.80
C ASN A 181 5.30 28.99 -7.20
N VAL A 182 5.65 27.73 -7.47
CA VAL A 182 5.41 27.15 -8.78
C VAL A 182 3.94 26.72 -8.86
N PRO A 183 3.16 27.22 -9.83
CA PRO A 183 1.77 26.80 -9.98
C PRO A 183 1.71 25.32 -10.34
N TYR A 184 1.08 24.51 -9.49
CA TYR A 184 0.84 23.10 -9.72
C TYR A 184 -0.65 22.81 -9.70
N SER A 185 -1.19 22.37 -10.82
CA SER A 185 -2.58 21.91 -10.92
C SER A 185 -2.71 20.38 -10.87
N ASN A 186 -1.63 19.64 -11.16
CA ASN A 186 -1.66 18.19 -11.31
C ASN A 186 -0.55 17.53 -10.48
N TYR A 187 -0.92 16.75 -9.47
CA TYR A 187 -0.01 15.92 -8.68
C TYR A 187 -0.64 14.56 -8.43
N GLN A 188 0.20 13.57 -8.14
CA GLN A 188 -0.24 12.22 -7.76
C GLN A 188 0.55 11.81 -6.52
N TYR A 189 -0.16 11.29 -5.52
CA TYR A 189 0.43 10.59 -4.40
C TYR A 189 0.46 9.11 -4.72
N ILE A 190 1.66 8.54 -4.84
CA ILE A 190 1.86 7.16 -5.24
C ILE A 190 2.73 6.46 -4.21
N ASN A 191 2.17 5.41 -3.60
CA ASN A 191 2.92 4.47 -2.78
C ASN A 191 3.57 3.40 -3.66
N VAL A 192 4.85 3.11 -3.41
CA VAL A 192 5.57 2.03 -4.08
C VAL A 192 5.91 0.94 -3.08
N TRP A 193 5.42 -0.27 -3.36
CA TRP A 193 5.68 -1.45 -2.55
C TRP A 193 6.51 -2.45 -3.34
N LYS A 194 7.67 -2.85 -2.79
CA LYS A 194 8.55 -3.87 -3.36
C LYS A 194 8.79 -5.00 -2.36
N PRO A 195 8.40 -6.24 -2.67
CA PRO A 195 8.90 -7.42 -1.97
C PRO A 195 10.43 -7.47 -1.99
N LEU A 196 11.06 -7.47 -0.82
CA LEU A 196 12.52 -7.57 -0.69
C LEU A 196 13.01 -9.03 -0.68
N ARG A 197 12.16 -9.94 -0.19
CA ARG A 197 12.36 -11.40 -0.22
C ARG A 197 11.05 -12.05 -0.63
N GLY A 198 11.10 -12.95 -1.60
CA GLY A 198 9.91 -13.50 -2.27
C GLY A 198 9.80 -15.02 -2.19
N PRO A 199 8.58 -15.57 -2.31
CA PRO A 199 7.29 -14.86 -2.28
C PRO A 199 6.97 -14.35 -0.85
N VAL A 200 6.29 -13.19 -0.74
CA VAL A 200 5.79 -12.69 0.54
C VAL A 200 4.65 -13.60 0.99
N ARG A 201 4.85 -14.29 2.12
CA ARG A 201 3.88 -15.20 2.75
C ARG A 201 3.33 -14.68 4.07
N ASP A 202 4.03 -13.73 4.68
CA ASP A 202 3.66 -13.10 5.93
C ASP A 202 3.28 -11.65 5.66
N TRP A 203 2.07 -11.25 6.06
CA TRP A 203 1.45 -9.95 5.76
C TRP A 203 1.61 -9.47 4.29
N PRO A 204 1.06 -10.22 3.30
CA PRO A 204 1.09 -9.77 1.91
C PRO A 204 0.31 -8.47 1.73
N LEU A 205 0.75 -7.63 0.79
CA LEU A 205 0.01 -6.41 0.43
C LEU A 205 -1.34 -6.77 -0.20
N ALA A 206 -2.41 -6.25 0.38
CA ALA A 206 -3.74 -6.25 -0.22
C ALA A 206 -4.04 -4.87 -0.80
N LEU A 207 -4.65 -4.84 -1.99
CA LEU A 207 -5.12 -3.63 -2.65
C LEU A 207 -6.58 -3.83 -3.02
N CYS A 208 -7.38 -2.77 -2.91
CA CYS A 208 -8.79 -2.77 -3.25
C CYS A 208 -9.01 -2.03 -4.57
N ASP A 209 -9.80 -2.58 -5.49
CA ASP A 209 -10.21 -1.86 -6.69
C ASP A 209 -11.20 -0.75 -6.28
N PRO A 210 -10.94 0.53 -6.58
CA PRO A 210 -11.84 1.62 -6.20
C PRO A 210 -13.24 1.45 -6.81
N LYS A 211 -13.39 0.70 -7.90
CA LYS A 211 -14.70 0.38 -8.48
C LYS A 211 -15.52 -0.57 -7.64
N THR A 212 -14.93 -1.26 -6.66
CA THR A 212 -15.68 -2.11 -5.72
C THR A 212 -16.02 -1.38 -4.42
N VAL A 213 -15.64 -0.12 -4.27
CA VAL A 213 -15.93 0.70 -3.09
C VAL A 213 -17.14 1.59 -3.35
N THR A 214 -18.05 1.67 -2.37
CA THR A 214 -19.12 2.66 -2.35
C THR A 214 -18.60 3.92 -1.64
N PRO A 215 -18.61 5.11 -2.27
CA PRO A 215 -18.00 6.30 -1.70
C PRO A 215 -18.50 6.69 -0.30
N THR A 216 -19.76 6.38 0.03
CA THR A 216 -20.37 6.68 1.33
C THR A 216 -19.84 5.80 2.47
N LEU A 217 -19.07 4.75 2.18
CA LEU A 217 -18.40 3.90 3.17
C LEU A 217 -16.99 4.39 3.52
N LEU A 218 -16.55 5.50 2.94
CA LEU A 218 -15.29 6.14 3.28
C LEU A 218 -15.56 7.21 4.33
N GLN A 219 -14.91 7.07 5.48
CA GLN A 219 -14.94 8.04 6.56
C GLN A 219 -13.57 8.73 6.63
N ASP A 220 -13.56 10.06 6.54
CA ASP A 220 -12.33 10.83 6.75
C ASP A 220 -11.88 10.66 8.20
N GLY A 221 -10.57 10.56 8.44
CA GLY A 221 -10.00 10.34 9.77
C GLY A 221 -8.65 11.00 9.94
N ASP A 222 -8.26 11.32 11.19
CA ASP A 222 -7.00 12.02 11.47
C ASP A 222 -5.92 11.10 12.03
N VAL A 223 -4.72 11.24 11.50
CA VAL A 223 -3.49 10.71 12.09
C VAL A 223 -2.67 11.90 12.58
N MET A 224 -2.57 12.04 13.89
CA MET A 224 -1.93 13.19 14.53
C MET A 224 -0.55 12.83 15.06
N PHE A 225 0.44 13.63 14.71
CA PHE A 225 1.80 13.62 15.24
C PHE A 225 1.99 14.86 16.14
N ASP A 226 3.10 14.92 16.86
CA ASP A 226 3.38 16.05 17.77
C ASP A 226 3.38 17.42 17.07
N ASP A 227 3.84 17.47 15.81
CA ASP A 227 4.05 18.72 15.07
C ASP A 227 3.18 18.88 13.80
N PHE A 228 2.39 17.86 13.44
CA PHE A 228 1.46 17.93 12.30
C PHE A 228 0.37 16.86 12.35
N ALA A 229 -0.69 17.05 11.56
CA ALA A 229 -1.69 16.04 11.30
C ALA A 229 -1.68 15.62 9.83
N ILE A 230 -2.25 14.45 9.55
CA ILE A 230 -2.60 13.96 8.23
C ILE A 230 -4.05 13.48 8.29
N GLU A 231 -4.89 13.92 7.36
CA GLU A 231 -6.21 13.29 7.19
C GLU A 231 -6.13 12.17 6.16
N ASN A 232 -6.56 10.98 6.59
CA ASN A 232 -6.68 9.78 5.79
C ASN A 232 -8.17 9.47 5.54
N ARG A 233 -8.46 8.35 4.86
CA ARG A 233 -9.80 7.77 4.84
C ARG A 233 -9.78 6.35 5.36
N LEU A 234 -10.66 6.04 6.28
CA LEU A 234 -10.91 4.69 6.76
C LEU A 234 -12.10 4.10 6.01
N LEU A 235 -12.03 2.81 5.67
CA LEU A 235 -13.08 2.14 4.92
C LEU A 235 -13.96 1.31 5.85
N GLN A 236 -15.26 1.56 5.84
CA GLN A 236 -16.26 0.68 6.42
C GLN A 236 -16.54 -0.50 5.49
N TYR A 237 -16.86 -1.66 6.06
CA TYR A 237 -17.22 -2.83 5.27
C TYR A 237 -18.65 -2.68 4.72
N GLY A 238 -18.82 -2.90 3.42
CA GLY A 238 -20.15 -3.00 2.83
C GLY A 238 -20.11 -3.84 1.56
N PRO A 239 -21.18 -4.59 1.28
CA PRO A 239 -21.29 -5.31 0.03
C PRO A 239 -21.41 -4.33 -1.14
N LYS A 240 -20.89 -4.74 -2.30
CA LYS A 240 -21.22 -4.13 -3.58
C LYS A 240 -21.87 -5.17 -4.49
#